data_AF-F0UNW1-F1
#
_entry.id   AF-F0UNW1-F1
#
_cell.length_a   1.000
_cell.length_b   1.000
_cell.length_c   1.000
_cell.angle_alpha   90.00
_cell.angle_beta   90.00
_cell.angle_gamma   90.00
#
_symmetry.space_group_name_H-M   'P 1'
#
loop_
_entity.id
_entity.type
_entity.pdbx_description
1 polymer ?
#
loop_
_entity_poly.entity_id
_entity_poly.type
_entity_poly.pdbx_seq_one_letter_code
_entity_poly.pdbx_strand_id
1 'polypeptide(L)'
;MAADGNNRGCEAILCLDSLTTRVRLRLAGTLLFVLSVFYFLHNNINKNNSGSANGQARLKSLPKNGYGHDQQVAVVVAGLRSSNTKWLSDAFPHWDKHIYIADDELSRLRIPKNKGREAMVYLTYMVDHYDDHSNDTAILFLHADRNQWHNDDEKYDGRRMLQRFNFQHLMREGYVNMRCHPYPGCTEGLDLATVPSVINTSESATIFGILQNLAILFPGSTRPPDHVAVGCCAQFGVTAGTIRQTPRKRYEELRQWLLDTSIPDQTSGRVMEYMWHIVLLRLASVLLDWVV
;
A
#
# COMPACT_ATOMS: atom_id res chain seq x y z
N MET A 1 -75.31 -35.91 -10.09
CA MET A 1 -75.90 -34.62 -9.67
C MET A 1 -74.72 -33.70 -9.39
N ALA A 2 -74.23 -32.83 -10.29
CA ALA A 2 -74.87 -31.63 -10.88
C ALA A 2 -75.54 -30.79 -9.77
N ALA A 3 -75.36 -29.49 -9.59
CA ALA A 3 -74.83 -28.35 -10.36
C ALA A 3 -74.55 -27.22 -9.31
N ASP A 4 -73.56 -26.34 -9.47
CA ASP A 4 -73.62 -25.00 -10.14
C ASP A 4 -74.34 -23.88 -9.34
N GLY A 5 -73.86 -22.63 -9.42
CA GLY A 5 -74.67 -21.46 -9.02
C GLY A 5 -74.02 -20.27 -8.28
N ASN A 6 -73.03 -19.62 -8.90
CA ASN A 6 -72.86 -18.16 -9.07
C ASN A 6 -73.50 -17.08 -8.13
N ASN A 7 -72.65 -16.07 -7.81
CA ASN A 7 -72.88 -14.60 -7.83
C ASN A 7 -73.38 -13.77 -6.61
N ARG A 8 -72.52 -12.77 -6.29
CA ARG A 8 -72.75 -11.35 -5.90
C ARG A 8 -73.29 -10.99 -4.52
N GLY A 9 -72.59 -10.05 -3.89
CA GLY A 9 -73.22 -9.01 -3.07
C GLY A 9 -72.33 -8.44 -1.97
N CYS A 10 -71.93 -7.17 -2.12
CA CYS A 10 -71.24 -6.34 -1.14
C CYS A 10 -71.85 -6.37 0.26
N GLU A 11 -71.03 -6.19 1.31
CA GLU A 11 -70.95 -4.93 2.07
C GLU A 11 -70.03 -5.09 3.30
N ALA A 12 -68.81 -4.54 3.19
CA ALA A 12 -68.04 -4.07 4.34
C ALA A 12 -67.63 -2.62 4.03
N ILE A 13 -68.64 -1.77 3.80
CA ILE A 13 -68.49 -0.32 3.91
C ILE A 13 -68.68 0.01 5.39
N LEU A 14 -67.88 0.96 5.88
CA LEU A 14 -67.94 1.64 7.18
C LEU A 14 -66.98 1.10 8.26
N CYS A 15 -65.69 1.38 8.08
CA CYS A 15 -64.85 1.85 9.19
C CYS A 15 -63.68 2.69 8.67
N LEU A 16 -63.97 3.81 7.97
CA LEU A 16 -62.96 4.81 7.57
C LEU A 16 -63.25 6.23 8.09
N ASP A 17 -64.24 6.38 8.97
CA ASP A 17 -64.69 7.70 9.47
C ASP A 17 -64.36 8.02 10.92
N SER A 18 -63.30 7.41 11.48
CA SER A 18 -62.76 7.83 12.78
C SER A 18 -61.24 8.01 12.76
N LEU A 19 -60.75 8.75 11.77
CA LEU A 19 -59.45 9.42 11.89
C LEU A 19 -59.73 10.87 12.26
N THR A 20 -59.47 11.21 13.52
CA THR A 20 -59.61 12.58 14.02
C THR A 20 -58.87 13.56 13.11
N THR A 21 -59.40 14.78 12.95
CA THR A 21 -58.86 15.81 12.03
C THR A 21 -57.35 16.01 12.21
N ARG A 22 -56.83 15.85 13.43
CA ARG A 22 -55.40 15.91 13.77
C ARG A 22 -54.57 14.80 13.13
N VAL A 23 -55.09 13.58 13.00
CA VAL A 23 -54.38 12.47 12.34
C VAL A 23 -54.42 12.64 10.82
N ARG A 24 -55.54 13.12 10.25
CA ARG A 24 -55.62 13.48 8.82
C ARG A 24 -54.62 14.60 8.47
N LEU A 25 -54.49 15.63 9.30
CA LEU A 25 -53.49 16.70 9.16
C LEU A 25 -52.05 16.19 9.28
N ARG A 26 -51.77 15.25 10.20
CA ARG A 26 -50.43 14.65 10.34
C ARG A 26 -50.07 13.79 9.12
N LEU A 27 -50.98 12.94 8.65
CA LEU A 27 -50.76 12.12 7.45
C LEU A 27 -50.60 12.98 6.20
N ALA A 28 -51.39 14.04 6.04
CA ALA A 28 -51.23 15.00 4.95
C ALA A 28 -49.88 15.75 5.03
N GLY A 29 -49.44 16.12 6.23
CA GLY A 29 -48.13 16.73 6.46
C GLY A 29 -46.97 15.79 6.14
N THR A 30 -47.06 14.51 6.54
CA THR A 30 -46.06 13.49 6.20
C THR A 30 -46.02 13.23 4.69
N LEU A 31 -47.18 13.15 4.02
CA LEU A 31 -47.24 12.97 2.58
C LEU A 31 -46.61 14.17 1.82
N LEU A 32 -46.91 15.40 2.25
CA LEU A 32 -46.30 16.61 1.69
C LEU A 32 -44.77 16.66 1.92
N PHE A 33 -44.29 16.21 3.07
CA PHE A 33 -42.85 16.09 3.35
C PHE A 33 -42.19 15.05 2.44
N VAL A 34 -42.80 13.87 2.26
CA VAL A 34 -42.26 12.82 1.38
C VAL A 34 -42.24 13.30 -0.08
N LEU A 35 -43.32 13.94 -0.55
CA LEU A 35 -43.39 14.49 -1.90
C LEU A 35 -42.38 15.62 -2.13
N SER A 36 -42.14 16.47 -1.14
CA SER A 36 -41.11 17.52 -1.25
C SER A 36 -39.70 16.94 -1.25
N VAL A 37 -39.40 15.93 -0.43
CA VAL A 37 -38.11 15.22 -0.49
C VAL A 37 -37.91 14.55 -1.85
N PHE A 38 -38.92 13.87 -2.39
CA PHE A 38 -38.85 13.27 -3.73
C PHE A 38 -38.67 14.33 -4.83
N TYR A 39 -39.38 15.45 -4.73
CA TYR A 39 -39.24 16.56 -5.67
C TYR A 39 -37.83 17.17 -5.62
N PHE A 40 -37.27 17.38 -4.43
CA PHE A 40 -35.89 17.88 -4.27
C PHE A 40 -34.86 16.88 -4.77
N LEU A 41 -35.00 15.58 -4.47
CA LEU A 41 -34.09 14.55 -4.98
C LEU A 41 -34.16 14.43 -6.50
N HIS A 42 -35.36 14.47 -7.08
CA HIS A 42 -35.55 14.42 -8.53
C HIS A 42 -34.99 15.67 -9.21
N ASN A 43 -35.20 16.87 -8.66
CA ASN A 43 -34.60 18.09 -9.19
C ASN A 43 -33.09 18.15 -9.01
N ASN A 44 -32.52 17.52 -7.97
CA ASN A 44 -31.07 17.46 -7.80
C ASN A 44 -30.43 16.48 -8.81
N ILE A 45 -31.11 15.35 -9.08
CA ILE A 45 -30.72 14.41 -10.15
C ILE A 45 -30.84 15.09 -11.52
N ASN A 46 -31.91 15.85 -11.77
CA ASN A 46 -32.07 16.57 -13.04
C ASN A 46 -31.12 17.75 -13.18
N LYS A 47 -30.73 18.44 -12.10
CA LYS A 47 -29.63 19.44 -12.15
C LYS A 47 -28.30 18.79 -12.50
N ASN A 48 -28.04 17.58 -12.00
CA ASN A 48 -26.83 16.83 -12.34
C ASN A 48 -26.86 16.30 -13.80
N ASN A 49 -28.05 16.06 -14.36
CA ASN A 49 -28.21 15.63 -15.76
C ASN A 49 -28.32 16.77 -16.78
N SER A 50 -28.74 17.97 -16.36
CA SER A 50 -28.87 19.16 -17.22
C SER A 50 -27.63 20.07 -17.22
N GLY A 51 -26.59 19.73 -16.46
CA GLY A 51 -25.27 20.36 -16.52
C GLY A 51 -24.32 19.77 -17.57
N SER A 52 -24.77 18.80 -18.37
CA SER A 52 -23.97 18.16 -19.42
C SER A 52 -24.36 18.71 -20.80
N ALA A 53 -24.13 20.00 -21.00
CA ALA A 53 -24.08 20.61 -22.33
C ALA A 53 -23.15 21.82 -22.31
N ASN A 54 -22.11 21.76 -23.15
CA ASN A 54 -21.16 22.83 -23.47
C ASN A 54 -20.16 23.26 -22.39
N GLY A 55 -19.15 22.40 -22.23
CA GLY A 55 -17.86 22.76 -21.67
C GLY A 55 -16.79 21.79 -22.15
N GLN A 56 -16.42 21.86 -23.44
CA GLN A 56 -15.13 21.32 -23.88
C GLN A 56 -14.00 22.18 -23.27
N ALA A 57 -13.83 22.09 -21.95
CA ALA A 57 -12.50 22.16 -21.40
C ALA A 57 -11.79 20.94 -21.97
N ARG A 58 -11.03 21.18 -23.05
CA ARG A 58 -10.07 20.24 -23.61
C ARG A 58 -9.16 19.86 -22.44
N LEU A 59 -9.52 18.78 -21.72
CA LEU A 59 -8.56 18.02 -20.95
C LEU A 59 -7.51 17.70 -22.01
N LYS A 60 -6.40 18.43 -22.01
CA LYS A 60 -5.25 18.04 -22.82
C LYS A 60 -5.03 16.62 -22.38
N SER A 61 -5.32 15.68 -23.28
CA SER A 61 -4.85 14.32 -23.13
C SER A 61 -3.40 14.47 -22.73
N LEU A 62 -3.06 14.04 -21.50
CA LEU A 62 -1.68 13.81 -21.14
C LEU A 62 -1.07 13.12 -22.36
N PRO A 63 0.04 13.63 -22.91
CA PRO A 63 0.60 13.03 -24.09
C PRO A 63 0.70 11.54 -23.80
N LYS A 64 0.10 10.72 -24.68
CA LYS A 64 0.40 9.29 -24.74
C LYS A 64 1.87 9.22 -25.14
N ASN A 65 2.76 9.52 -24.19
CA ASN A 65 4.16 9.17 -24.29
C ASN A 65 4.15 7.65 -24.42
N GLY A 66 4.67 7.17 -25.55
CA GLY A 66 4.60 5.79 -25.99
C GLY A 66 5.41 4.82 -25.12
N TYR A 67 5.00 4.63 -23.87
CA TYR A 67 5.47 3.57 -22.98
C TYR A 67 4.26 2.83 -22.43
N GLY A 68 3.59 2.15 -23.34
CA GLY A 68 2.62 1.11 -23.02
C GLY A 68 2.96 -0.07 -23.90
N HIS A 69 3.99 -0.85 -23.54
CA HIS A 69 3.86 -2.31 -23.56
C HIS A 69 4.99 -3.13 -22.92
N ASP A 70 6.21 -2.63 -22.70
CA ASP A 70 7.29 -3.46 -22.09
C ASP A 70 8.06 -2.71 -21.00
N GLN A 71 7.38 -2.34 -19.90
CA GLN A 71 8.13 -2.03 -18.68
C GLN A 71 8.86 -3.32 -18.26
N GLN A 72 10.19 -3.30 -18.25
CA GLN A 72 10.95 -4.40 -17.63
C GLN A 72 10.67 -4.38 -16.13
N VAL A 73 10.22 -5.52 -15.60
CA VAL A 73 9.88 -5.68 -14.19
C VAL A 73 10.64 -6.89 -13.65
N ALA A 74 11.40 -6.67 -12.59
CA ALA A 74 11.90 -7.70 -11.71
C ALA A 74 11.11 -7.69 -10.40
N VAL A 75 10.79 -8.87 -9.88
CA VAL A 75 10.21 -9.03 -8.54
C VAL A 75 11.17 -9.78 -7.64
N VAL A 76 11.38 -9.24 -6.45
CA VAL A 76 12.23 -9.81 -5.42
C VAL A 76 11.34 -10.20 -4.26
N VAL A 77 11.28 -11.49 -3.97
CA VAL A 77 10.32 -12.05 -3.03
C VAL A 77 11.05 -12.69 -1.88
N ALA A 78 10.76 -12.22 -0.67
CA ALA A 78 11.21 -12.86 0.56
C ALA A 78 10.10 -13.78 1.07
N GLY A 79 10.39 -15.07 1.19
CA GLY A 79 9.46 -16.08 1.69
C GLY A 79 10.11 -17.12 2.59
N LEU A 80 9.27 -18.00 3.13
CA LEU A 80 9.67 -19.20 3.84
C LEU A 80 9.17 -20.43 3.07
N ARG A 81 9.63 -21.64 3.42
CA ARG A 81 9.11 -22.88 2.82
C ARG A 81 7.60 -23.05 3.00
N SER A 82 7.03 -22.46 4.05
CA SER A 82 5.60 -22.44 4.30
C SER A 82 4.83 -21.44 3.42
N SER A 83 5.51 -20.49 2.77
CA SER A 83 4.90 -19.47 1.93
C SER A 83 4.53 -20.01 0.56
N ASN A 84 3.53 -19.40 -0.07
CA ASN A 84 3.07 -19.73 -1.41
C ASN A 84 3.34 -18.58 -2.39
N THR A 85 4.36 -18.75 -3.23
CA THR A 85 4.74 -17.79 -4.29
C THR A 85 4.30 -18.20 -5.69
N LYS A 86 3.68 -19.38 -5.86
CA LYS A 86 3.35 -19.96 -7.17
C LYS A 86 2.47 -19.04 -8.01
N TRP A 87 1.58 -18.31 -7.35
CA TRP A 87 0.65 -17.36 -7.97
C TRP A 87 1.34 -16.27 -8.82
N LEU A 88 2.60 -15.91 -8.52
CA LEU A 88 3.34 -14.90 -9.28
C LEU A 88 3.64 -15.36 -10.71
N SER A 89 3.94 -16.65 -10.89
CA SER A 89 4.20 -17.22 -12.21
C SER A 89 2.94 -17.25 -13.06
N ASP A 90 1.80 -17.58 -12.45
CA ASP A 90 0.51 -17.61 -13.14
C ASP A 90 0.01 -16.21 -13.47
N ALA A 91 0.18 -15.24 -12.56
CA ALA A 91 -0.34 -13.89 -12.73
C ALA A 91 0.55 -12.98 -13.58
N PHE A 92 1.88 -13.16 -13.51
CA PHE A 92 2.88 -12.30 -14.14
C PHE A 92 3.98 -13.13 -14.83
N PRO A 93 3.63 -13.92 -15.86
CA PRO A 93 4.57 -14.86 -16.48
C PRO A 93 5.83 -14.19 -17.02
N HIS A 94 5.72 -12.97 -17.55
CA HIS A 94 6.82 -12.24 -18.20
C HIS A 94 7.75 -11.47 -17.26
N TRP A 95 7.45 -11.37 -15.97
CA TRP A 95 8.32 -10.67 -15.02
C TRP A 95 9.54 -11.53 -14.68
N ASP A 96 10.70 -10.89 -14.51
CA ASP A 96 11.89 -11.52 -13.94
C ASP A 96 11.66 -11.78 -12.44
N LYS A 97 11.96 -12.98 -11.95
CA LYS A 97 11.53 -13.44 -10.62
C LYS A 97 12.71 -13.92 -9.81
N HIS A 98 12.95 -13.24 -8.69
CA HIS A 98 13.99 -13.54 -7.72
C HIS A 98 13.32 -13.93 -6.40
N ILE A 99 13.00 -15.22 -6.27
CA ILE A 99 12.29 -15.76 -5.11
C ILE A 99 13.30 -16.40 -4.16
N TYR A 100 13.47 -15.80 -2.99
CA TYR A 100 14.34 -16.30 -1.94
C TYR A 100 13.51 -16.96 -0.84
N ILE A 101 13.90 -18.19 -0.47
CA ILE A 101 13.29 -18.94 0.63
C ILE A 101 14.27 -18.91 1.79
N ALA A 102 14.05 -18.01 2.75
CA ALA A 102 15.03 -17.62 3.75
C ALA A 102 15.41 -18.76 4.72
N ASP A 103 14.52 -19.72 4.94
CA ASP A 103 14.76 -20.89 5.78
C ASP A 103 15.22 -22.13 4.99
N ASP A 104 15.49 -22.00 3.69
CA ASP A 104 15.96 -23.09 2.82
C ASP A 104 17.40 -22.86 2.30
N GLU A 105 18.37 -23.44 3.01
CA GLU A 105 19.80 -23.37 2.65
C GLU A 105 20.14 -24.07 1.32
N LEU A 106 19.25 -24.95 0.84
CA LEU A 106 19.42 -25.68 -0.42
C LEU A 106 18.84 -24.92 -1.61
N SER A 107 18.15 -23.81 -1.37
CA SER A 107 17.59 -22.99 -2.44
C SER A 107 18.68 -22.43 -3.35
N ARG A 108 18.32 -22.22 -4.63
CA ARG A 108 19.24 -21.71 -5.66
C ARG A 108 19.72 -20.30 -5.35
N LEU A 109 18.79 -19.44 -4.93
CA LEU A 109 19.06 -18.07 -4.54
C LEU A 109 19.28 -18.04 -3.03
N ARG A 110 20.52 -17.77 -2.63
CA ARG A 110 20.94 -17.89 -1.23
C ARG A 110 21.07 -16.53 -0.58
N ILE A 111 20.81 -16.51 0.72
CA ILE A 111 21.16 -15.42 1.62
C ILE A 111 22.28 -15.88 2.56
N PRO A 112 23.11 -14.99 3.09
CA PRO A 112 24.21 -15.38 3.97
C PRO A 112 23.72 -15.96 5.31
N LYS A 113 22.56 -15.50 5.82
CA LYS A 113 21.94 -15.98 7.06
C LYS A 113 20.47 -15.55 7.13
N ASN A 114 19.59 -16.36 7.68
CA ASN A 114 18.21 -15.95 7.99
C ASN A 114 18.20 -15.01 9.22
N LYS A 115 18.45 -13.71 9.00
CA LYS A 115 18.53 -12.66 10.03
C LYS A 115 18.12 -11.30 9.45
N GLY A 116 17.27 -10.55 10.14
CA GLY A 116 16.70 -9.29 9.66
C GLY A 116 15.49 -9.47 8.75
N ARG A 117 14.80 -10.62 8.80
CA ARG A 117 13.61 -10.92 7.97
C ARG A 117 13.87 -10.68 6.47
N GLU A 118 12.95 -10.05 5.75
CA GLU A 118 13.06 -9.72 4.33
C GLU A 118 14.24 -8.79 4.01
N ALA A 119 14.73 -8.02 4.98
CA ALA A 119 15.82 -7.09 4.73
C ALA A 119 17.10 -7.77 4.27
N MET A 120 17.39 -8.98 4.77
CA MET A 120 18.53 -9.75 4.28
C MET A 120 18.38 -10.13 2.82
N VAL A 121 17.20 -10.57 2.43
CA VAL A 121 16.89 -10.93 1.04
C VAL A 121 17.05 -9.71 0.15
N TYR A 122 16.47 -8.58 0.54
CA TYR A 122 16.47 -7.37 -0.28
C TYR A 122 17.88 -6.80 -0.45
N LEU A 123 18.67 -6.74 0.64
CA LEU A 123 20.07 -6.31 0.58
C LEU A 123 20.93 -7.27 -0.24
N THR A 124 20.71 -8.58 -0.10
CA THR A 124 21.43 -9.59 -0.89
C THR A 124 21.15 -9.40 -2.38
N TYR A 125 19.88 -9.25 -2.76
CA TYR A 125 19.52 -8.97 -4.15
C TYR A 125 20.16 -7.68 -4.67
N MET A 126 20.06 -6.57 -3.92
CA MET A 126 20.63 -5.27 -4.33
C MET A 126 22.15 -5.32 -4.49
N VAL A 127 22.86 -6.16 -3.72
CA VAL A 127 24.30 -6.37 -3.87
C VAL A 127 24.61 -7.24 -5.09
N ASP A 128 23.95 -8.39 -5.19
CA ASP A 128 24.29 -9.43 -6.17
C ASP A 128 23.85 -9.06 -7.60
N HIS A 129 22.78 -8.26 -7.73
CA HIS A 129 22.18 -7.86 -9.01
C HIS A 129 22.33 -6.36 -9.30
N TYR A 130 23.28 -5.68 -8.65
CA TYR A 130 23.43 -4.23 -8.72
C TYR A 130 23.62 -3.68 -10.15
N ASP A 131 24.27 -4.45 -11.04
CA ASP A 131 24.54 -4.04 -12.44
C ASP A 131 23.68 -4.77 -13.48
N ASP A 132 22.76 -5.65 -13.07
CA ASP A 132 22.12 -6.60 -13.98
C ASP A 132 21.02 -5.97 -14.87
N HIS A 133 20.35 -4.93 -14.37
CA HIS A 133 19.18 -4.34 -15.04
C HIS A 133 19.46 -2.95 -15.63
N SER A 134 18.74 -2.54 -16.68
CA SER A 134 18.81 -1.15 -17.16
C SER A 134 18.24 -0.18 -16.12
N ASN A 135 18.69 1.09 -16.12
CA ASN A 135 18.28 2.08 -15.10
C ASN A 135 16.75 2.28 -14.99
N ASP A 136 16.02 2.08 -16.08
CA ASP A 136 14.57 2.19 -16.19
C ASP A 136 13.82 0.90 -15.85
N THR A 137 14.50 -0.17 -15.41
CA THR A 137 13.85 -1.38 -14.91
C THR A 137 13.17 -1.12 -13.57
N ALA A 138 11.91 -1.56 -13.44
CA ALA A 138 11.18 -1.55 -12.18
C ALA A 138 11.53 -2.79 -11.36
N ILE A 139 11.94 -2.60 -10.11
CA ILE A 139 12.25 -3.69 -9.18
C ILE A 139 11.26 -3.59 -8.02
N LEU A 140 10.45 -4.63 -7.83
CA LEU A 140 9.41 -4.67 -6.80
C LEU A 140 9.83 -5.65 -5.70
N PHE A 141 9.96 -5.15 -4.48
CA PHE A 141 10.28 -5.93 -3.30
C PHE A 141 8.98 -6.31 -2.58
N LEU A 142 8.72 -7.60 -2.45
CA LEU A 142 7.42 -8.15 -2.10
C LEU A 142 7.52 -9.23 -1.02
N HIS A 143 6.44 -9.37 -0.27
CA HIS A 143 6.18 -10.55 0.53
C HIS A 143 5.66 -11.71 -0.34
N ALA A 144 5.84 -12.93 0.15
CA ALA A 144 5.62 -14.14 -0.64
C ALA A 144 4.16 -14.45 -0.97
N ASP A 145 3.27 -14.37 0.02
CA ASP A 145 1.89 -14.85 -0.13
C ASP A 145 0.98 -13.84 -0.83
N ARG A 146 0.07 -14.36 -1.66
CA ARG A 146 -0.91 -13.54 -2.39
C ARG A 146 -1.84 -12.78 -1.46
N ASN A 147 -2.37 -13.42 -0.43
CA ASN A 147 -3.39 -12.83 0.45
C ASN A 147 -2.77 -12.54 1.81
N GLN A 148 -2.45 -11.27 2.07
CA GLN A 148 -1.77 -10.85 3.29
C GLN A 148 -2.30 -9.47 3.72
N TRP A 149 -2.59 -9.30 5.02
CA TRP A 149 -3.22 -8.09 5.58
C TRP A 149 -2.45 -6.78 5.26
N HIS A 150 -1.15 -6.91 4.99
CA HIS A 150 -0.27 -5.82 4.63
C HIS A 150 -0.20 -5.52 3.13
N ASN A 151 -0.92 -6.27 2.27
CA ASN A 151 -1.06 -5.94 0.86
C ASN A 151 -2.04 -4.77 0.67
N ASP A 152 -1.69 -3.87 -0.24
CA ASP A 152 -2.45 -2.66 -0.53
C ASP A 152 -3.63 -2.93 -1.46
N ASP A 153 -4.56 -3.71 -0.95
CA ASP A 153 -5.81 -4.03 -1.62
C ASP A 153 -6.90 -4.19 -0.56
N GLU A 154 -8.12 -3.74 -0.87
CA GLU A 154 -9.30 -3.88 -0.01
C GLU A 154 -9.53 -5.34 0.45
N LYS A 155 -9.14 -6.32 -0.38
CA LYS A 155 -9.24 -7.75 -0.08
C LYS A 155 -7.90 -8.38 0.25
N TYR A 156 -6.87 -7.58 0.50
CA TYR A 156 -5.52 -8.03 0.82
C TYR A 156 -4.86 -8.87 -0.30
N ASP A 157 -5.37 -8.78 -1.52
CA ASP A 157 -4.92 -9.55 -2.69
C ASP A 157 -3.77 -8.84 -3.41
N GLY A 158 -2.55 -9.34 -3.21
CA GLY A 158 -1.32 -8.86 -3.83
C GLY A 158 -1.33 -8.95 -5.36
N ARG A 159 -2.09 -9.88 -5.96
CA ARG A 159 -2.26 -9.90 -7.42
C ARG A 159 -2.98 -8.67 -7.91
N ARG A 160 -4.08 -8.28 -7.25
CA ARG A 160 -4.85 -7.09 -7.63
C ARG A 160 -4.04 -5.82 -7.43
N MET A 161 -3.31 -5.74 -6.32
CA MET A 161 -2.38 -4.64 -6.03
C MET A 161 -1.39 -4.46 -7.18
N LEU A 162 -0.70 -5.53 -7.57
CA LEU A 162 0.33 -5.50 -8.62
C LEU A 162 -0.24 -5.24 -10.03
N GLN A 163 -1.43 -5.77 -10.35
CA GLN A 163 -2.11 -5.49 -11.63
C GLN A 163 -2.49 -4.02 -11.80
N ARG A 164 -2.66 -3.28 -10.70
CA ARG A 164 -3.02 -1.86 -10.69
C ARG A 164 -1.83 -0.96 -10.37
N PHE A 165 -0.64 -1.54 -10.20
CA PHE A 165 0.55 -0.80 -9.81
C PHE A 165 0.92 0.24 -10.89
N ASN A 166 1.09 1.48 -10.48
CA ASN A 166 1.36 2.59 -11.40
C ASN A 166 2.85 2.69 -11.70
N PHE A 167 3.33 1.90 -12.67
CA PHE A 167 4.73 1.92 -13.08
C PHE A 167 5.20 3.28 -13.59
N GLN A 168 4.34 4.05 -14.25
CA GLN A 168 4.71 5.39 -14.69
C GLN A 168 5.00 6.33 -13.52
N HIS A 169 4.28 6.19 -12.40
CA HIS A 169 4.58 6.92 -11.17
C HIS A 169 5.91 6.45 -10.58
N LEU A 170 6.15 5.13 -10.50
CA LEU A 170 7.43 4.60 -10.04
C LEU A 170 8.61 5.13 -10.86
N MET A 171 8.50 5.17 -12.19
CA MET A 171 9.56 5.68 -13.07
C MET A 171 9.86 7.18 -12.83
N ARG A 172 8.86 7.96 -12.41
CA ARG A 172 9.05 9.38 -12.10
C ARG A 172 9.67 9.61 -10.72
N GLU A 173 9.19 8.90 -9.71
CA GLU A 173 9.64 9.11 -8.32
C GLU A 173 10.92 8.34 -7.98
N GLY A 174 11.23 7.28 -8.75
CA GLY A 174 12.37 6.41 -8.49
C GLY A 174 12.15 5.39 -7.37
N TYR A 175 11.39 5.74 -6.33
CA TYR A 175 10.97 4.86 -5.22
C TYR A 175 9.52 5.14 -4.84
N VAL A 176 8.75 4.08 -4.59
CA VAL A 176 7.36 4.15 -4.14
C VAL A 176 7.12 3.06 -3.10
N ASN A 177 6.70 3.45 -1.89
CA ASN A 177 6.17 2.49 -0.93
C ASN A 177 4.82 1.95 -1.46
N MET A 178 4.63 0.63 -1.42
CA MET A 178 3.43 0.01 -1.98
C MET A 178 2.21 0.08 -1.05
N ARG A 179 2.38 0.53 0.20
CA ARG A 179 1.29 0.69 1.16
C ARG A 179 0.65 2.08 1.01
N CYS A 180 -0.62 2.11 0.68
CA CYS A 180 -1.49 3.29 0.62
C CYS A 180 -2.83 3.08 1.36
N HIS A 181 -2.97 1.96 2.07
CA HIS A 181 -4.20 1.51 2.69
C HIS A 181 -4.55 2.38 3.92
N PRO A 182 -5.85 2.69 4.14
CA PRO A 182 -6.29 3.54 5.25
C PRO A 182 -6.07 2.93 6.65
N TYR A 183 -5.69 1.66 6.73
CA TYR A 183 -5.32 0.99 7.98
C TYR A 183 -3.91 0.37 7.85
N PRO A 184 -2.93 0.69 8.73
CA PRO A 184 -3.06 1.64 9.84
C PRO A 184 -3.20 3.10 9.40
N GLY A 185 -3.16 3.39 8.09
CA GLY A 185 -3.38 4.73 7.54
C GLY A 185 -2.12 5.58 7.59
N CYS A 186 -2.30 6.90 7.55
CA CYS A 186 -1.21 7.85 7.77
C CYS A 186 -0.83 7.85 9.24
N THR A 187 0.20 7.10 9.60
CA THR A 187 0.76 7.08 10.96
C THR A 187 1.72 8.26 11.16
N GLU A 188 1.84 8.77 12.38
CA GLU A 188 2.88 9.76 12.74
C GLU A 188 4.31 9.20 12.59
N GLY A 189 4.44 7.87 12.45
CA GLY A 189 5.71 7.20 12.23
C GLY A 189 6.46 6.97 13.54
N LEU A 190 7.79 6.96 13.46
CA LEU A 190 8.67 6.91 14.63
C LEU A 190 9.07 8.33 15.02
N ASP A 191 8.90 8.67 16.29
CA ASP A 191 9.59 9.80 16.93
C ASP A 191 11.00 9.35 17.34
N LEU A 192 12.01 9.93 16.69
CA LEU A 192 13.43 9.69 16.97
C LEU A 192 14.08 10.85 17.74
N ALA A 193 13.34 11.92 18.06
CA ALA A 193 13.83 13.03 18.85
C ALA A 193 13.99 12.65 20.34
N THR A 194 13.27 11.60 20.78
CA THR A 194 13.31 11.13 22.16
C THR A 194 13.77 9.68 22.26
N VAL A 195 14.68 9.40 23.21
CA VAL A 195 15.07 8.03 23.55
C VAL A 195 13.99 7.42 24.44
N PRO A 196 13.40 6.27 24.08
CA PRO A 196 12.41 5.61 24.92
C PRO A 196 13.00 5.25 26.30
N SER A 197 12.32 5.64 27.37
CA SER A 197 12.73 5.31 28.75
C SER A 197 12.48 3.83 29.11
N VAL A 198 11.54 3.18 28.41
CA VAL A 198 11.19 1.77 28.58
C VAL A 198 11.07 1.11 27.20
N ILE A 199 11.75 -0.04 27.04
CA ILE A 199 11.76 -0.82 25.79
C ILE A 199 10.86 -2.05 25.97
N ASN A 200 9.56 -1.86 25.82
CA ASN A 200 8.54 -2.90 26.00
C ASN A 200 7.57 -3.04 24.81
N THR A 201 7.72 -2.21 23.77
CA THR A 201 6.93 -2.31 22.54
C THR A 201 7.84 -2.53 21.35
N SER A 202 7.26 -3.03 20.27
CA SER A 202 7.97 -3.19 19.01
C SER A 202 8.44 -1.85 18.43
N GLU A 203 7.70 -0.77 18.69
CA GLU A 203 8.06 0.59 18.30
C GLU A 203 9.24 1.13 19.12
N SER A 204 9.18 1.05 20.46
CA SER A 204 10.29 1.53 21.31
C SER A 204 11.57 0.73 21.11
N ALA A 205 11.47 -0.57 20.83
CA ALA A 205 12.62 -1.39 20.42
C ALA A 205 13.21 -0.97 19.06
N THR A 206 12.36 -0.55 18.12
CA THR A 206 12.80 -0.08 16.80
C THR A 206 13.48 1.29 16.92
N ILE A 207 12.89 2.24 17.64
CA ILE A 207 13.48 3.56 17.93
C ILE A 207 14.83 3.39 18.61
N PHE A 208 14.88 2.61 19.69
CA PHE A 208 16.14 2.34 20.40
C PHE A 208 17.18 1.68 19.49
N GLY A 209 16.77 0.71 18.66
CA GLY A 209 17.63 0.07 17.68
C GLY A 209 18.24 1.06 16.67
N ILE A 210 17.45 2.02 16.20
CA ILE A 210 17.92 3.09 15.31
C ILE A 210 18.92 4.00 16.03
N LEU A 211 18.55 4.51 17.21
CA LEU A 211 19.36 5.49 17.95
C LEU A 211 20.70 4.92 18.43
N GLN A 212 20.77 3.61 18.74
CA GLN A 212 22.03 2.96 19.10
C GLN A 212 22.94 2.64 17.90
N ASN A 213 22.43 2.77 16.67
CA ASN A 213 23.13 2.40 15.44
C ASN A 213 23.24 3.57 14.45
N LEU A 214 23.22 4.81 14.93
CA LEU A 214 23.22 6.00 14.06
C LEU A 214 24.41 6.04 13.09
N ALA A 215 25.62 5.71 13.55
CA ALA A 215 26.81 5.78 12.71
C ALA A 215 26.71 4.89 11.45
N ILE A 216 26.06 3.72 11.58
CA ILE A 216 25.84 2.80 10.46
C ILE A 216 24.55 3.11 9.71
N LEU A 217 23.48 3.61 10.34
CA LEU A 217 22.21 3.87 9.66
C LEU A 217 22.17 5.24 8.95
N PHE A 218 22.86 6.24 9.49
CA PHE A 218 22.94 7.62 9.01
C PHE A 218 24.42 8.06 8.90
N PRO A 219 25.20 7.48 7.97
CA PRO A 219 26.62 7.77 7.85
C PRO A 219 26.85 9.25 7.55
N GLY A 220 27.73 9.89 8.34
CA GLY A 220 28.03 11.32 8.21
C GLY A 220 27.07 12.26 8.95
N SER A 221 26.06 11.74 9.64
CA SER A 221 25.16 12.53 10.48
C SER A 221 25.33 12.17 11.96
N THR A 222 25.28 13.19 12.83
CA THR A 222 25.36 13.01 14.29
C THR A 222 23.99 12.78 14.94
N ARG A 223 22.90 13.03 14.19
CA ARG A 223 21.52 12.80 14.61
C ARG A 223 20.66 12.29 13.44
N PRO A 224 19.63 11.48 13.68
CA PRO A 224 18.64 11.15 12.67
C PRO A 224 17.68 12.34 12.45
N PRO A 225 16.80 12.28 11.44
CA PRO A 225 15.60 13.12 11.41
C PRO A 225 14.76 12.91 12.66
N ASP A 226 14.07 13.96 13.13
CA ASP A 226 13.26 13.90 14.34
C ASP A 226 12.09 12.91 14.19
N HIS A 227 11.55 12.76 12.97
CA HIS A 227 10.47 11.81 12.67
C HIS A 227 10.77 11.01 11.39
N VAL A 228 10.42 9.73 11.42
CA VAL A 228 10.46 8.84 10.24
C VAL A 228 9.11 8.17 10.08
N ALA A 229 8.35 8.62 9.08
CA ALA A 229 7.03 8.09 8.77
C ALA A 229 7.06 7.33 7.43
N VAL A 230 6.69 6.06 7.47
CA VAL A 230 6.54 5.22 6.28
C VAL A 230 5.41 4.22 6.50
N GLY A 231 4.71 3.86 5.42
CA GLY A 231 3.77 2.75 5.46
C GLY A 231 4.48 1.45 5.85
N CYS A 232 3.83 0.67 6.72
CA CYS A 232 4.42 -0.56 7.25
C CYS A 232 4.75 -1.58 6.16
N CYS A 233 5.45 -2.62 6.59
CA CYS A 233 5.47 -3.94 6.00
C CYS A 233 6.32 -4.05 4.73
N ALA A 234 7.39 -3.24 4.61
CA ALA A 234 8.53 -3.45 3.70
C ALA A 234 8.21 -3.90 2.25
N GLN A 235 7.08 -3.47 1.68
CA GLN A 235 6.76 -3.67 0.26
C GLN A 235 6.90 -2.35 -0.47
N PHE A 236 7.76 -2.31 -1.48
CA PHE A 236 8.06 -1.10 -2.22
C PHE A 236 8.53 -1.42 -3.64
N GLY A 237 8.28 -0.48 -4.55
CA GLY A 237 8.89 -0.45 -5.87
C GLY A 237 10.05 0.53 -5.89
N VAL A 238 11.10 0.21 -6.62
CA VAL A 238 12.23 1.10 -6.88
C VAL A 238 12.75 0.89 -8.29
N THR A 239 13.29 1.91 -8.92
CA THR A 239 13.98 1.75 -10.21
C THR A 239 15.40 1.26 -9.99
N ALA A 240 15.94 0.47 -10.92
CA ALA A 240 17.35 0.06 -10.86
C ALA A 240 18.29 1.29 -10.86
N GLY A 241 17.92 2.36 -11.58
CA GLY A 241 18.63 3.63 -11.56
C GLY A 241 18.67 4.26 -10.16
N THR A 242 17.56 4.23 -9.42
CA THR A 242 17.49 4.72 -8.03
C THR A 242 18.35 3.88 -7.08
N ILE A 243 18.34 2.55 -7.20
CA ILE A 243 19.26 1.69 -6.43
C ILE A 243 20.71 2.12 -6.67
N ARG A 244 21.10 2.38 -7.93
CA ARG A 244 22.47 2.79 -8.27
C ARG A 244 22.86 4.19 -7.81
N GLN A 245 21.92 5.01 -7.38
CA GLN A 245 22.27 6.28 -6.75
C GLN A 245 22.99 6.03 -5.43
N THR A 246 22.69 4.93 -4.74
CA THR A 246 23.40 4.52 -3.53
C THR A 246 24.51 3.52 -3.88
N PRO A 247 25.77 3.74 -3.48
CA PRO A 247 26.88 2.89 -3.89
C PRO A 247 26.67 1.46 -3.39
N ARG A 248 27.05 0.45 -4.18
CA ARG A 248 26.95 -0.97 -3.80
C ARG A 248 27.46 -1.26 -2.38
N LYS A 249 28.61 -0.67 -2.03
CA LYS A 249 29.24 -0.78 -0.71
C LYS A 249 28.28 -0.45 0.44
N ARG A 250 27.36 0.50 0.25
CA ARG A 250 26.39 0.87 1.28
C ARG A 250 25.43 -0.28 1.58
N TYR A 251 24.99 -1.02 0.57
CA TYR A 251 24.15 -2.20 0.74
C TYR A 251 24.94 -3.34 1.41
N GLU A 252 26.21 -3.50 1.06
CA GLU A 252 27.11 -4.47 1.70
C GLU A 252 27.30 -4.17 3.19
N GLU A 253 27.53 -2.91 3.56
CA GLU A 253 27.67 -2.45 4.95
C GLU A 253 26.39 -2.70 5.77
N LEU A 254 25.21 -2.40 5.20
CA LEU A 254 23.92 -2.67 5.85
C LEU A 254 23.65 -4.17 6.00
N ARG A 255 24.03 -4.97 4.99
CA ARG A 255 23.92 -6.43 5.06
C ARG A 255 24.82 -6.99 6.15
N GLN A 256 26.05 -6.49 6.23
CA GLN A 256 27.01 -6.88 7.25
C GLN A 256 26.52 -6.49 8.65
N TRP A 257 25.95 -5.28 8.80
CA TRP A 257 25.33 -4.87 10.06
C TRP A 257 24.22 -5.81 10.52
N LEU A 258 23.36 -6.30 9.62
CA LEU A 258 22.33 -7.29 9.98
C LEU A 258 22.93 -8.59 10.51
N LEU A 259 24.06 -9.03 9.97
CA LEU A 259 24.76 -10.25 10.39
C LEU A 259 25.41 -10.09 11.77
N ASP A 260 26.00 -8.92 12.02
CA ASP A 260 26.82 -8.67 13.20
C ASP A 260 26.02 -8.15 14.41
N THR A 261 24.88 -7.51 14.15
CA THR A 261 24.08 -6.90 15.22
C THR A 261 23.49 -7.92 16.18
N SER A 262 23.59 -7.65 17.47
CA SER A 262 22.92 -8.41 18.54
C SER A 262 21.42 -8.11 18.63
N ILE A 263 20.91 -7.12 17.88
CA ILE A 263 19.49 -6.79 17.85
C ILE A 263 18.70 -8.02 17.35
N PRO A 264 17.62 -8.42 18.04
CA PRO A 264 16.80 -9.56 17.63
C PRO A 264 16.31 -9.45 16.17
N ASP A 265 16.16 -10.60 15.53
CA ASP A 265 15.76 -10.72 14.11
C ASP A 265 14.61 -9.79 13.71
N GLN A 266 13.48 -9.90 14.43
CA GLN A 266 12.28 -9.08 14.19
C GLN A 266 12.55 -7.56 14.33
N THR A 267 13.28 -7.15 15.36
CA THR A 267 13.58 -5.73 15.59
C THR A 267 14.53 -5.19 14.53
N SER A 268 15.58 -5.93 14.16
CA SER A 268 16.51 -5.51 13.11
C SER A 268 15.85 -5.43 11.73
N GLY A 269 14.91 -6.33 11.43
CA GLY A 269 14.10 -6.25 10.21
C GLY A 269 13.22 -4.99 10.19
N ARG A 270 12.53 -4.70 11.30
CA ARG A 270 11.75 -3.46 11.45
C ARG A 270 12.59 -2.20 11.35
N VAL A 271 13.81 -2.19 11.91
CA VAL A 271 14.74 -1.06 11.69
C VAL A 271 14.92 -0.83 10.19
N MET A 272 15.21 -1.89 9.42
CA MET A 272 15.37 -1.75 7.97
C MET A 272 14.09 -1.35 7.22
N GLU A 273 12.92 -1.81 7.67
CA GLU A 273 11.62 -1.39 7.14
C GLU A 273 11.46 0.14 7.15
N TYR A 274 11.87 0.80 8.24
CA TYR A 274 11.87 2.26 8.35
C TYR A 274 13.01 2.95 7.58
N MET A 275 14.04 2.22 7.17
CA MET A 275 15.23 2.81 6.53
C MET A 275 15.21 2.77 5.01
N TRP A 276 14.36 1.98 4.35
CA TRP A 276 14.42 1.79 2.89
C TRP A 276 14.39 3.09 2.09
N HIS A 277 13.42 3.95 2.37
CA HIS A 277 13.29 5.23 1.68
C HIS A 277 14.49 6.15 1.96
N ILE A 278 15.06 6.11 3.16
CA ILE A 278 16.24 6.90 3.54
C ILE A 278 17.48 6.41 2.77
N VAL A 279 17.67 5.09 2.70
CA VAL A 279 18.79 4.43 2.01
C VAL A 279 18.70 4.61 0.49
N LEU A 280 17.49 4.58 -0.08
CA LEU A 280 17.27 4.60 -1.53
C LEU A 280 17.12 6.01 -2.11
N LEU A 281 16.57 6.97 -1.37
CA LEU A 281 16.32 8.32 -1.89
C LEU A 281 17.44 9.32 -1.60
N ARG A 282 18.54 8.92 -0.95
CA ARG A 282 19.64 9.82 -0.53
C ARG A 282 19.10 11.18 -0.06
N LEU A 283 18.38 11.22 1.07
CA LEU A 283 17.95 12.48 1.68
C LEU A 283 19.13 13.42 2.04
N ALA A 284 20.37 12.93 1.95
CA ALA A 284 21.58 13.57 2.47
C ALA A 284 22.32 14.53 1.52
N SER A 285 21.76 14.96 0.39
CA SER A 285 22.37 16.06 -0.39
C SER A 285 21.40 17.13 -0.89
N VAL A 286 20.09 17.03 -0.56
CA VAL A 286 19.11 18.06 -0.94
C VAL A 286 18.40 18.68 0.27
N LEU A 287 18.41 18.02 1.44
CA LEU A 287 17.68 18.51 2.62
C LEU A 287 18.57 18.82 3.83
N LEU A 288 19.86 18.49 3.81
CA LEU A 288 20.79 18.88 4.88
C LEU A 288 21.37 20.30 4.72
N ASP A 289 21.18 20.95 3.57
CA ASP A 289 21.54 22.36 3.36
C ASP A 289 20.41 23.35 3.72
N TRP A 290 19.27 22.84 4.23
CA TRP A 290 18.11 23.67 4.59
C TRP A 290 17.55 23.38 5.98
N VAL A 291 18.38 23.07 6.98
CA VAL A 291 18.01 23.30 8.39
C VAL A 291 19.28 23.67 9.18
N VAL A 292 19.41 24.98 9.43
CA VAL A 292 20.42 25.76 10.18
C VAL A 292 21.70 26.11 9.43
#